data_AF-A0A8J4YBN7-F1
#
_entry.id   AF-A0A8J4YBN7-F1
#
_cell.length_a   1.000
_cell.length_b   1.000
_cell.length_c   1.000
_cell.angle_alpha   90.00
_cell.angle_beta   90.00
_cell.angle_gamma   90.00
#
_symmetry.space_group_name_H-M   'P 1'
#
loop_
_entity.id
_entity.type
_entity.pdbx_description
1 polymer ?
#
loop_
_entity_poly.entity_id
_entity_poly.type
_entity_poly.pdbx_seq_one_letter_code
_entity_poly.pdbx_strand_id
1 'polypeptide(L)'
;MVWHIGKCPRCQAEMDSKGLSVGDFFLAWVFKVAWWLKREYPTTTLIMWDDMMRNVPAERLKSSGVTEIVEPMVWQYQDKTFDLPSDLFEKYSSIFPSIWVASAFKGATGSTQFLPPIQHHISNNLTWLSLMAEKKQIKKFKGICLTGWQRYDHYAVLCELLPVALPSLCLCLRVASQGTFTEADHDLVSQKMGFKHRINVLPFPRPKVVEQQMSFPGHKVYVGVQMWSNFVCRYQAISNSEGMLGWFSDYLRSRNFTNPVQVEIILTQMVELLNNILELKAQLEVWLGEVFFEGTVEEWVGCFVDPLVEKLNGVIKECKKQILIGGRVRDYKKAQVC
;
A
#
# COMPACT_ATOMS: atom_id res chain seq x y z
N MET A 1 -7.15 -11.76 -8.91
CA MET A 1 -8.40 -12.55 -8.95
C MET A 1 -9.56 -11.73 -9.48
N VAL A 2 -10.37 -12.33 -10.36
CA VAL A 2 -11.58 -11.71 -10.93
C VAL A 2 -12.80 -12.35 -10.28
N TRP A 3 -13.24 -11.81 -9.14
CA TRP A 3 -14.27 -12.44 -8.29
C TRP A 3 -15.66 -12.53 -8.92
N HIS A 4 -15.94 -11.69 -9.91
CA HIS A 4 -17.26 -11.60 -10.57
C HIS A 4 -17.27 -12.16 -12.00
N ILE A 5 -16.30 -13.02 -12.34
CA ILE A 5 -16.34 -13.72 -13.63
C ILE A 5 -17.62 -14.58 -13.74
N GLY A 6 -18.22 -14.63 -14.93
CA GLY A 6 -19.42 -15.42 -15.16
C GLY A 6 -20.71 -14.84 -14.56
N LYS A 7 -20.68 -13.65 -13.94
CA LYS A 7 -21.84 -13.12 -13.21
C LYS A 7 -22.84 -12.33 -14.05
N CYS A 8 -22.45 -11.78 -15.19
CA CYS A 8 -23.38 -11.03 -16.03
C CYS A 8 -24.26 -11.96 -16.91
N PRO A 9 -25.45 -11.51 -17.35
CA PRO A 9 -26.39 -12.35 -18.12
C PRO A 9 -25.78 -12.97 -19.38
N ARG A 10 -24.92 -12.22 -20.09
CA ARG A 10 -24.23 -12.72 -21.28
C ARG A 10 -23.30 -13.89 -20.97
N CYS A 11 -22.52 -13.78 -19.89
CA CYS A 11 -21.62 -14.85 -19.50
C CYS A 11 -22.39 -16.09 -19.02
N GLN A 12 -23.47 -15.89 -18.24
CA GLN A 12 -24.32 -16.99 -17.78
C GLN A 12 -24.93 -17.74 -18.97
N ALA A 13 -25.54 -17.02 -19.92
CA ALA A 13 -26.12 -17.64 -21.11
C ALA A 13 -25.08 -18.45 -21.92
N GLU A 14 -23.87 -17.93 -22.10
CA GLU A 14 -22.81 -18.66 -22.80
C GLU A 14 -22.35 -19.90 -22.02
N MET A 15 -22.15 -19.77 -20.71
CA MET A 15 -21.75 -20.89 -19.85
C MET A 15 -22.81 -21.99 -19.83
N ASP A 16 -24.08 -21.63 -19.67
CA ASP A 16 -25.20 -22.57 -19.64
C ASP A 16 -25.34 -23.30 -20.99
N SER A 17 -25.24 -22.56 -22.09
CA SER A 17 -25.35 -23.14 -23.44
C SER A 17 -24.25 -24.15 -23.77
N LYS A 18 -23.08 -24.02 -23.14
CA LYS A 18 -21.89 -24.85 -23.40
C LYS A 18 -21.56 -25.80 -22.23
N GLY A 19 -22.34 -25.79 -21.16
CA GLY A 19 -22.07 -26.58 -19.95
C GLY A 19 -20.73 -26.24 -19.28
N LEU A 20 -20.28 -24.99 -19.34
CA LEU A 20 -18.98 -24.57 -18.83
C LEU A 20 -19.04 -24.22 -17.34
N SER A 21 -18.06 -24.68 -16.56
CA SER A 21 -17.83 -24.10 -15.23
C SER A 21 -17.21 -22.70 -15.36
N VAL A 22 -17.20 -21.94 -14.27
CA VAL A 22 -16.52 -20.62 -14.22
C VAL A 22 -15.04 -20.73 -14.62
N GLY A 23 -14.38 -21.80 -14.19
CA GLY A 23 -12.98 -22.06 -14.55
C GLY A 23 -12.81 -22.38 -16.04
N ASP A 24 -13.70 -23.19 -16.61
CA ASP A 24 -13.65 -23.49 -18.05
C ASP A 24 -13.91 -22.23 -18.89
N PHE A 25 -14.86 -21.40 -18.46
CA PHE A 25 -15.15 -20.11 -19.10
C PHE A 25 -13.95 -19.15 -19.04
N PHE A 26 -13.29 -19.04 -17.89
CA PHE A 26 -12.06 -18.27 -17.73
C PHE A 26 -10.96 -18.75 -18.70
N LEU A 27 -10.68 -20.05 -18.73
CA LEU A 27 -9.62 -20.61 -19.57
C LEU A 27 -9.93 -20.45 -21.07
N ALA A 28 -11.19 -20.66 -21.46
CA ALA A 28 -11.62 -20.45 -22.85
C ALA A 28 -11.41 -18.99 -23.29
N TRP A 29 -11.69 -18.03 -22.40
CA TRP A 29 -11.45 -16.61 -22.68
C TRP A 29 -9.96 -16.27 -22.75
N VAL A 30 -9.17 -16.74 -21.80
CA VAL A 30 -7.71 -16.57 -21.79
C VAL A 30 -7.11 -17.13 -23.08
N PHE A 31 -7.46 -18.36 -23.44
CA PHE A 31 -6.98 -19.00 -24.68
C PHE A 31 -7.34 -18.16 -25.91
N LYS A 32 -8.59 -17.70 -26.01
CA LYS A 32 -9.05 -16.90 -27.15
C LYS A 32 -8.22 -15.63 -27.33
N VAL A 33 -7.95 -14.90 -26.25
CA VAL A 33 -7.14 -13.66 -26.30
C VAL A 33 -5.67 -13.98 -26.57
N ALA A 34 -5.11 -14.96 -25.85
CA ALA A 34 -3.71 -15.34 -25.97
C ALA A 34 -3.38 -15.89 -27.37
N TRP A 35 -4.26 -16.72 -27.93
CA TRP A 35 -4.10 -17.26 -29.28
C TRP A 35 -4.14 -16.16 -30.34
N TRP A 36 -5.06 -15.19 -30.22
CA TRP A 36 -5.08 -14.04 -31.12
C TRP A 36 -3.77 -13.25 -31.04
N LEU A 37 -3.31 -12.92 -29.82
CA LEU A 37 -2.03 -12.21 -29.61
C LEU A 37 -0.85 -12.98 -30.20
N LYS A 38 -0.80 -14.30 -30.00
CA LYS A 38 0.28 -15.15 -30.50
C LYS A 38 0.29 -15.25 -32.03
N ARG A 39 -0.89 -15.21 -32.66
CA ARG A 39 -0.99 -15.20 -34.12
C ARG A 39 -0.49 -13.88 -34.71
N GLU A 40 -0.87 -12.75 -34.12
CA GLU A 40 -0.44 -11.41 -34.58
C GLU A 40 1.03 -11.12 -34.22
N TYR A 41 1.50 -11.63 -33.08
CA TYR A 41 2.87 -11.43 -32.57
C TYR A 41 3.55 -12.77 -32.21
N PRO A 42 3.97 -13.58 -33.21
CA PRO A 42 4.47 -14.93 -32.98
C PRO A 42 5.71 -15.02 -32.09
N THR A 43 6.56 -14.00 -32.10
CA THR A 43 7.80 -13.95 -31.33
C THR A 43 7.61 -13.48 -29.88
N THR A 44 6.44 -12.95 -29.53
CA THR A 44 6.17 -12.46 -28.17
C THR A 44 5.85 -13.62 -27.24
N THR A 45 6.54 -13.66 -26.09
CA THR A 45 6.18 -14.55 -24.98
C THR A 45 5.06 -13.91 -24.17
N LEU A 46 3.97 -14.63 -23.99
CA LEU A 46 2.83 -14.17 -23.20
C LEU A 46 2.98 -14.66 -21.76
N ILE A 47 2.95 -13.73 -20.81
CA ILE A 47 3.02 -14.03 -19.38
C ILE A 47 1.69 -13.65 -18.75
N MET A 48 1.16 -14.49 -17.86
CA MET A 48 -0.09 -14.22 -17.15
C MET A 48 -0.01 -14.53 -15.66
N TRP A 49 -0.73 -13.75 -14.85
CA TRP A 49 -0.89 -14.05 -13.42
C TRP A 49 -1.59 -15.39 -13.20
N ASP A 50 -1.08 -16.17 -12.25
CA ASP A 50 -1.47 -17.57 -12.06
C ASP A 50 -2.69 -17.78 -11.15
N ASP A 51 -3.15 -16.75 -10.44
CA ASP A 51 -4.06 -16.89 -9.29
C ASP A 51 -5.36 -17.63 -9.62
N MET A 52 -5.91 -17.44 -10.82
CA MET A 52 -7.12 -18.13 -11.26
C MET A 52 -6.88 -19.59 -11.71
N MET A 53 -5.62 -20.03 -11.84
CA MET A 53 -5.23 -21.38 -12.30
C MET A 53 -4.76 -22.30 -11.17
N ARG A 54 -4.46 -21.75 -9.97
CA ARG A 54 -3.85 -22.50 -8.86
C ARG A 54 -4.60 -23.78 -8.49
N ASN A 55 -5.92 -23.73 -8.44
CA ASN A 55 -6.76 -24.87 -8.04
C ASN A 55 -7.33 -25.66 -9.25
N VAL A 56 -6.96 -25.29 -10.48
CA VAL A 56 -7.39 -26.03 -11.66
C VAL A 56 -6.52 -27.30 -11.81
N PRO A 57 -7.13 -28.48 -12.04
CA PRO A 57 -6.39 -29.71 -12.32
C PRO A 57 -5.50 -29.59 -13.57
N ALA A 58 -4.35 -30.23 -13.55
CA ALA A 58 -3.36 -30.20 -14.64
C ALA A 58 -3.97 -30.60 -15.99
N GLU A 59 -4.75 -31.67 -16.02
CA GLU A 59 -5.39 -32.18 -17.24
C GLU A 59 -6.38 -31.19 -17.84
N ARG A 60 -7.13 -30.46 -16.99
CA ARG A 60 -8.03 -29.39 -17.45
C ARG A 60 -7.24 -28.22 -18.05
N LEU A 61 -6.14 -27.80 -17.41
CA LEU A 61 -5.27 -26.76 -17.94
C LEU A 61 -4.69 -27.15 -19.31
N LYS A 62 -4.17 -28.38 -19.46
CA LYS A 62 -3.68 -28.89 -20.76
C LYS A 62 -4.78 -28.87 -21.83
N SER A 63 -5.95 -29.43 -21.50
CA SER A 63 -7.07 -29.52 -22.45
C SER A 63 -7.59 -28.17 -22.93
N SER A 64 -7.34 -27.10 -22.16
CA SER A 64 -7.72 -25.73 -22.55
C SER A 64 -6.82 -25.11 -23.62
N GLY A 65 -5.65 -25.70 -23.91
CA GLY A 65 -4.64 -25.16 -24.83
C GLY A 65 -3.83 -23.99 -24.26
N VAL A 66 -4.21 -23.44 -23.10
CA VAL A 66 -3.53 -22.29 -22.48
C VAL A 66 -2.06 -22.60 -22.18
N THR A 67 -1.76 -23.84 -21.77
CA THR A 67 -0.41 -24.27 -21.36
C THR A 67 0.64 -24.20 -22.46
N GLU A 68 0.22 -24.17 -23.73
CA GLU A 68 1.12 -24.09 -24.89
C GLU A 68 1.42 -22.64 -25.32
N ILE A 69 0.64 -21.67 -24.85
CA ILE A 69 0.65 -20.30 -25.37
C ILE A 69 1.17 -19.29 -24.34
N VAL A 70 1.01 -19.58 -23.04
CA VAL A 70 1.37 -18.65 -21.95
C VAL A 70 2.35 -19.25 -20.95
N GLU A 71 3.10 -18.38 -20.29
CA GLU A 71 3.93 -18.70 -19.14
C GLU A 71 3.28 -18.13 -17.85
N PRO A 72 3.02 -18.94 -16.81
CA PRO A 72 2.44 -18.46 -15.57
C PRO A 72 3.46 -17.62 -14.77
N MET A 73 2.95 -16.54 -14.18
CA MET A 73 3.59 -15.70 -13.19
C MET A 73 2.97 -15.96 -11.82
N VAL A 74 3.70 -16.68 -10.97
CA VAL A 74 3.27 -17.00 -9.60
C VAL A 74 3.62 -15.85 -8.67
N TRP A 75 2.63 -15.32 -7.95
CA TRP A 75 2.84 -14.20 -7.03
C TRP A 75 2.42 -14.52 -5.61
N GLN A 76 3.16 -13.99 -4.65
CA GLN A 76 2.84 -14.04 -3.23
C GLN A 76 3.65 -12.94 -2.54
N TYR A 77 2.97 -12.15 -1.72
CA TYR A 77 3.55 -10.94 -1.12
C TYR A 77 3.79 -11.05 0.39
N GLN A 78 3.33 -12.13 1.03
CA GLN A 78 3.70 -12.42 2.42
C GLN A 78 5.22 -12.61 2.56
N ASP A 79 5.81 -12.23 3.69
CA ASP A 79 7.26 -12.15 3.85
C ASP A 79 7.92 -13.38 4.48
N LYS A 80 7.16 -14.23 5.18
CA LYS A 80 7.69 -15.39 5.93
C LYS A 80 7.29 -16.75 5.37
N THR A 81 6.01 -16.90 5.03
CA THR A 81 5.45 -18.17 4.56
C THR A 81 4.54 -17.89 3.40
N PHE A 82 4.69 -18.67 2.33
CA PHE A 82 3.80 -18.58 1.19
C PHE A 82 2.63 -19.55 1.35
N ASP A 83 1.43 -19.01 1.30
CA ASP A 83 0.22 -19.80 1.12
C ASP A 83 0.06 -20.13 -0.37
N LEU A 84 0.76 -21.17 -0.81
CA LEU A 84 0.71 -21.73 -2.16
C LEU A 84 0.41 -23.23 -2.07
N PRO A 85 -0.34 -23.81 -3.02
CA PRO A 85 -0.51 -25.26 -3.07
C PRO A 85 0.84 -25.99 -3.06
N SER A 86 0.96 -27.06 -2.27
CA SER A 86 2.22 -27.77 -2.05
C SER A 86 2.81 -28.40 -3.31
N ASP A 87 1.95 -28.75 -4.27
CA ASP A 87 2.29 -29.35 -5.56
C ASP A 87 2.34 -28.33 -6.71
N LEU A 88 2.20 -27.02 -6.43
CA LEU A 88 2.01 -25.99 -7.45
C LEU A 88 3.12 -26.01 -8.51
N PHE A 89 4.37 -26.05 -8.08
CA PHE A 89 5.51 -25.97 -8.99
C PHE A 89 5.76 -27.29 -9.72
N GLU A 90 5.54 -28.43 -9.07
CA GLU A 90 5.55 -29.75 -9.69
C GLU A 90 4.49 -29.83 -10.79
N LYS A 91 3.26 -29.42 -10.48
CA LYS A 91 2.16 -29.32 -11.46
C LYS A 91 2.53 -28.40 -12.61
N TYR A 92 2.89 -27.15 -12.34
CA TYR A 92 3.17 -26.17 -13.40
C TYR A 92 4.36 -26.56 -14.25
N SER A 93 5.41 -27.11 -13.64
CA SER A 93 6.58 -27.57 -14.39
C SER A 93 6.29 -28.76 -15.31
N SER A 94 5.29 -29.57 -15.00
CA SER A 94 4.87 -30.67 -15.86
C SER A 94 4.07 -30.22 -17.10
N ILE A 95 3.46 -29.03 -17.08
CA ILE A 95 2.50 -28.61 -18.12
C ILE A 95 2.87 -27.31 -18.85
N PHE A 96 3.54 -26.36 -18.18
CA PHE A 96 3.94 -25.09 -18.79
C PHE A 96 5.39 -25.14 -19.28
N PRO A 97 5.75 -24.40 -20.34
CA PRO A 97 7.13 -24.36 -20.82
C PRO A 97 8.08 -23.73 -19.80
N SER A 98 7.61 -22.74 -19.04
CA SER A 98 8.40 -21.95 -18.10
C SER A 98 7.53 -21.30 -17.04
N ILE A 99 8.13 -20.90 -15.92
CA ILE A 99 7.47 -20.32 -14.76
C ILE A 99 8.20 -19.03 -14.38
N TRP A 100 7.46 -17.97 -14.18
CA TRP A 100 7.95 -16.73 -13.56
C TRP A 100 7.43 -16.62 -12.14
N VAL A 101 8.15 -15.89 -11.30
CA VAL A 101 7.69 -15.53 -9.96
C VAL A 101 7.67 -14.02 -9.78
N ALA A 102 6.81 -13.52 -8.90
CA ALA A 102 6.73 -12.12 -8.58
C ALA A 102 6.71 -11.86 -7.08
N SER A 103 7.62 -11.01 -6.65
CA SER A 103 7.65 -10.38 -5.33
C SER A 103 7.16 -8.94 -5.44
N ALA A 104 7.19 -8.19 -4.33
CA ALA A 104 6.87 -6.76 -4.32
C ALA A 104 7.96 -5.94 -3.63
N PHE A 105 8.17 -4.70 -4.10
CA PHE A 105 8.97 -3.69 -3.40
C PHE A 105 8.12 -2.56 -2.80
N LYS A 106 6.86 -2.44 -3.21
CA LYS A 106 5.87 -1.52 -2.65
C LYS A 106 4.46 -2.02 -2.91
N GLY A 107 3.50 -1.49 -2.15
CA GLY A 107 2.11 -1.92 -2.19
C GLY A 107 1.98 -3.33 -1.59
N ALA A 108 0.78 -3.92 -1.69
CA ALA A 108 0.49 -5.25 -1.13
C ALA A 108 0.61 -5.38 0.41
N THR A 109 0.88 -4.28 1.13
CA THR A 109 0.98 -4.28 2.61
C THR A 109 -0.13 -3.50 3.32
N GLY A 110 -0.85 -2.63 2.60
CA GLY A 110 -2.09 -2.00 3.06
C GLY A 110 -2.67 -1.07 2.00
N SER A 111 -4.00 -1.02 1.88
CA SER A 111 -4.69 -0.19 0.88
C SER A 111 -4.55 1.31 1.14
N THR A 112 -4.32 1.72 2.39
CA THR A 112 -4.10 3.11 2.82
C THR A 112 -2.66 3.35 3.28
N GLN A 113 -1.75 2.43 2.95
CA GLN A 113 -0.35 2.54 3.34
C GLN A 113 0.34 3.63 2.51
N PHE A 114 0.96 4.63 3.14
CA PHE A 114 1.71 5.68 2.42
C PHE A 114 3.23 5.58 2.63
N LEU A 115 3.70 4.80 3.61
CA LEU A 115 5.11 4.49 3.83
C LEU A 115 5.37 2.99 3.63
N PRO A 116 6.32 2.60 2.78
CA PRO A 116 6.61 1.18 2.55
C PRO A 116 7.23 0.53 3.80
N PRO A 117 6.72 -0.62 4.28
CA PRO A 117 7.40 -1.44 5.27
C PRO A 117 8.56 -2.19 4.59
N ILE A 118 9.67 -1.49 4.35
CA ILE A 118 10.78 -2.00 3.52
C ILE A 118 11.30 -3.37 4.01
N GLN A 119 11.39 -3.58 5.32
CA GLN A 119 11.84 -4.87 5.87
C GLN A 119 10.95 -6.04 5.41
N HIS A 120 9.64 -5.83 5.32
CA HIS A 120 8.70 -6.83 4.81
C HIS A 120 9.02 -7.18 3.35
N HIS A 121 9.27 -6.18 2.50
CA HIS A 121 9.62 -6.40 1.10
C HIS A 121 10.98 -7.10 0.93
N ILE A 122 11.98 -6.74 1.72
CA ILE A 122 13.28 -7.45 1.76
C ILE A 122 13.05 -8.93 2.10
N SER A 123 12.28 -9.20 3.15
CA SER A 123 11.97 -10.56 3.59
C SER A 123 11.15 -11.35 2.56
N ASN A 124 10.16 -10.73 1.90
CA ASN A 124 9.42 -11.36 0.80
C ASN A 124 10.33 -11.76 -0.37
N ASN A 125 11.28 -10.90 -0.74
CA ASN A 125 12.25 -11.22 -1.79
C ASN A 125 13.19 -12.37 -1.39
N LEU A 126 13.72 -12.36 -0.16
CA LEU A 126 14.55 -13.45 0.35
C LEU A 126 13.79 -14.78 0.38
N THR A 127 12.51 -14.76 0.79
CA THR A 127 11.66 -15.96 0.83
C THR A 127 11.43 -16.53 -0.57
N TRP A 128 11.20 -15.68 -1.58
CA TRP A 128 11.12 -16.11 -2.97
C TRP A 128 12.42 -16.75 -3.47
N LEU A 129 13.56 -16.12 -3.21
CA LEU A 129 14.86 -16.64 -3.63
C LEU A 129 15.19 -17.98 -2.95
N SER A 130 14.87 -18.10 -1.66
CA SER A 130 15.00 -19.36 -0.90
C SER A 130 14.15 -20.47 -1.51
N LEU A 131 12.88 -20.20 -1.80
CA LEU A 131 11.98 -21.17 -2.46
C LEU A 131 12.50 -21.61 -3.82
N MET A 132 12.95 -20.68 -4.65
CA MET A 132 13.49 -21.01 -5.97
C MET A 132 14.76 -21.87 -5.85
N ALA A 133 15.60 -21.61 -4.86
CA ALA A 133 16.81 -22.40 -4.59
C ALA A 133 16.48 -23.81 -4.07
N GLU A 134 15.46 -23.94 -3.19
CA GLU A 134 14.95 -25.23 -2.72
C GLU A 134 14.39 -26.06 -3.88
N LYS A 135 13.68 -25.41 -4.80
CA LYS A 135 13.05 -26.02 -5.97
C LYS A 135 13.97 -26.02 -7.20
N LYS A 136 15.29 -25.92 -7.05
CA LYS A 136 16.27 -25.83 -8.16
C LYS A 136 16.20 -26.97 -9.19
N GLN A 137 15.68 -28.14 -8.79
CA GLN A 137 15.41 -29.27 -9.68
C GLN A 137 14.37 -28.93 -10.75
N ILE A 138 13.49 -27.98 -10.46
CA ILE A 138 12.53 -27.41 -11.38
C ILE A 138 13.26 -26.43 -12.29
N LYS A 139 13.89 -26.96 -13.35
CA LYS A 139 14.66 -26.21 -14.37
C LYS A 139 13.80 -25.34 -15.29
N LYS A 140 12.64 -24.87 -14.82
CA LYS A 140 11.66 -24.07 -15.57
C LYS A 140 11.45 -22.66 -15.02
N PHE A 141 12.08 -22.30 -13.90
CA PHE A 141 12.08 -20.92 -13.43
C PHE A 141 12.86 -20.02 -14.40
N LYS A 142 12.23 -18.95 -14.88
CA LYS A 142 12.84 -17.97 -15.79
C LYS A 142 13.42 -16.77 -15.07
N GLY A 143 12.79 -16.33 -13.99
CA GLY A 143 13.23 -15.17 -13.24
C GLY A 143 12.18 -14.69 -12.24
N ILE A 144 12.53 -13.60 -11.56
CA ILE A 144 11.71 -12.90 -10.57
C ILE A 144 11.40 -11.49 -11.06
N CYS A 145 10.14 -11.07 -10.93
CA CYS A 145 9.71 -9.70 -11.16
C CYS A 145 9.41 -8.98 -9.83
N LEU A 146 9.97 -7.78 -9.65
CA LEU A 146 9.65 -6.92 -8.50
C LEU A 146 8.47 -6.02 -8.85
N THR A 147 7.30 -6.29 -8.28
CA THR A 147 6.09 -5.49 -8.51
C THR A 147 6.02 -4.28 -7.58
N GLY A 148 5.35 -3.22 -8.04
CA GLY A 148 5.10 -2.02 -7.25
C GLY A 148 3.69 -1.51 -7.41
N TRP A 149 2.76 -2.06 -6.63
CA TRP A 149 1.33 -1.75 -6.74
C TRP A 149 1.01 -0.33 -6.29
N GLN A 150 0.14 0.36 -7.03
CA GLN A 150 -0.23 1.75 -6.75
C GLN A 150 -1.59 1.89 -6.07
N ARG A 151 -2.46 0.89 -6.20
CA ARG A 151 -3.77 0.77 -5.54
C ARG A 151 -4.21 -0.71 -5.57
N TYR A 152 -5.18 -1.06 -4.72
CA TYR A 152 -5.69 -2.44 -4.60
C TYR A 152 -6.75 -2.78 -5.63
N ASP A 153 -7.52 -1.77 -6.05
CA ASP A 153 -8.44 -1.80 -7.19
C ASP A 153 -8.67 -0.35 -7.66
N HIS A 154 -9.54 -0.14 -8.65
CA HIS A 154 -9.80 1.18 -9.22
C HIS A 154 -10.54 2.14 -8.27
N TYR A 155 -11.17 1.64 -7.21
CA TYR A 155 -11.94 2.39 -6.22
C TYR A 155 -11.15 2.68 -4.94
N ALA A 156 -10.00 2.01 -4.75
CA ALA A 156 -9.11 2.24 -3.63
C ALA A 156 -8.21 3.47 -3.85
N VAL A 157 -7.85 4.15 -2.75
CA VAL A 157 -6.89 5.25 -2.73
C VAL A 157 -5.49 4.81 -3.18
N LEU A 158 -4.64 5.78 -3.53
CA LEU A 158 -3.22 5.55 -3.81
C LEU A 158 -2.49 5.01 -2.58
N CYS A 159 -1.69 3.96 -2.73
CA CYS A 159 -0.76 3.48 -1.71
C CYS A 159 0.70 3.69 -2.15
N GLU A 160 1.57 3.95 -1.18
CA GLU A 160 3.04 3.94 -1.29
C GLU A 160 3.55 4.56 -2.61
N LEU A 161 3.56 5.90 -2.69
CA LEU A 161 4.00 6.61 -3.90
C LEU A 161 5.41 6.17 -4.34
N LEU A 162 5.64 6.11 -5.65
CA LEU A 162 6.91 5.61 -6.20
C LEU A 162 8.15 6.30 -5.60
N PRO A 163 8.25 7.64 -5.51
CA PRO A 163 9.41 8.31 -4.91
C PRO A 163 9.66 7.90 -3.45
N VAL A 164 8.59 7.66 -2.69
CA VAL A 164 8.64 7.21 -1.29
C VAL A 164 9.15 5.77 -1.21
N ALA A 165 8.86 4.96 -2.22
CA ALA A 165 9.24 3.56 -2.32
C ALA A 165 10.57 3.28 -3.02
N LEU A 166 11.24 4.27 -3.62
CA LEU A 166 12.53 4.07 -4.27
C LEU A 166 13.60 3.44 -3.35
N PRO A 167 13.72 3.81 -2.06
CA PRO A 167 14.63 3.12 -1.16
C PRO A 167 14.31 1.63 -1.00
N SER A 168 13.01 1.28 -0.95
CA SER A 168 12.56 -0.11 -0.93
C SER A 168 12.96 -0.84 -2.21
N LEU A 169 12.73 -0.23 -3.38
CA LEU A 169 13.09 -0.78 -4.69
C LEU A 169 14.58 -1.09 -4.77
N CYS A 170 15.45 -0.13 -4.41
CA CYS A 170 16.89 -0.31 -4.50
C CYS A 170 17.40 -1.43 -3.59
N LEU A 171 16.88 -1.52 -2.36
CA LEU A 171 17.21 -2.60 -1.45
C LEU A 171 16.70 -3.96 -1.97
N CYS A 172 15.46 -4.03 -2.46
CA CYS A 172 14.91 -5.27 -3.05
C CYS A 172 15.67 -5.71 -4.32
N LEU A 173 16.08 -4.77 -5.18
CA LEU A 173 16.92 -5.07 -6.33
C LEU A 173 18.29 -5.62 -5.91
N ARG A 174 18.88 -5.08 -4.84
CA ARG A 174 20.13 -5.61 -4.28
C ARG A 174 19.96 -7.04 -3.79
N VAL A 175 18.88 -7.34 -3.08
CA VAL A 175 18.51 -8.70 -2.64
C VAL A 175 18.35 -9.64 -3.84
N ALA A 176 17.52 -9.27 -4.82
CA ALA A 176 17.28 -10.08 -6.01
C ALA A 176 18.56 -10.36 -6.80
N SER A 177 19.51 -9.42 -6.79
CA SER A 177 20.79 -9.55 -7.51
C SER A 177 21.86 -10.34 -6.77
N GLN A 178 21.85 -10.38 -5.43
CA GLN A 178 22.88 -11.05 -4.63
C GLN A 178 22.43 -12.40 -4.06
N GLY A 179 21.12 -12.65 -3.98
CA GLY A 179 20.58 -13.83 -3.29
C GLY A 179 20.57 -13.69 -1.76
N THR A 180 21.17 -12.63 -1.21
CA THR A 180 21.33 -12.37 0.22
C THR A 180 21.17 -10.87 0.51
N PHE A 181 21.09 -10.51 1.80
CA PHE A 181 21.09 -9.12 2.25
C PHE A 181 21.97 -8.97 3.49
N THR A 182 23.14 -8.35 3.33
CA THR A 182 24.10 -8.11 4.41
C THR A 182 24.09 -6.65 4.85
N GLU A 183 24.71 -6.36 5.98
CA GLU A 183 24.93 -4.97 6.42
C GLU A 183 25.71 -4.13 5.41
N ALA A 184 26.70 -4.72 4.75
CA ALA A 184 27.48 -4.06 3.70
C ALA A 184 26.61 -3.71 2.48
N ASP A 185 25.63 -4.55 2.14
CA ASP A 185 24.66 -4.26 1.09
C ASP A 185 23.77 -3.07 1.46
N HIS A 186 23.32 -3.00 2.71
CA HIS A 186 22.51 -1.90 3.22
C HIS A 186 23.29 -0.57 3.19
N ASP A 187 24.55 -0.58 3.66
CA ASP A 187 25.43 0.58 3.63
C ASP A 187 25.68 1.08 2.21
N LEU A 188 26.03 0.16 1.29
CA LEU A 188 26.28 0.48 -0.10
C LEU A 188 25.06 1.13 -0.77
N VAL A 189 23.87 0.55 -0.59
CA VAL A 189 22.65 1.10 -1.20
C VAL A 189 22.29 2.45 -0.59
N SER A 190 22.38 2.59 0.74
CA SER A 190 22.09 3.85 1.43
C SER A 190 23.00 4.98 0.95
N GLN A 191 24.30 4.72 0.86
CA GLN A 191 25.28 5.67 0.35
C GLN A 191 25.02 6.05 -1.12
N LYS A 192 24.72 5.07 -1.98
CA LYS A 192 24.43 5.34 -3.40
C LYS A 192 23.18 6.19 -3.59
N MET A 193 22.19 6.06 -2.71
CA MET A 193 20.98 6.89 -2.71
C MET A 193 21.19 8.25 -2.02
N GLY A 194 22.39 8.52 -1.51
CA GLY A 194 22.76 9.79 -0.90
C GLY A 194 22.30 9.95 0.54
N PHE A 195 21.95 8.87 1.23
CA PHE A 195 21.70 8.92 2.66
C PHE A 195 23.02 9.00 3.45
N LYS A 196 23.03 9.78 4.52
CA LYS A 196 24.09 9.87 5.54
C LYS A 196 24.08 8.67 6.47
N HIS A 197 22.89 8.10 6.72
CA HIS A 197 22.70 6.92 7.56
C HIS A 197 22.02 5.80 6.77
N ARG A 198 22.06 4.58 7.33
CA ARG A 198 21.32 3.46 6.73
C ARG A 198 19.84 3.81 6.54
N ILE A 199 19.31 3.48 5.36
CA ILE A 199 17.88 3.62 5.05
C ILE A 199 17.07 2.95 6.15
N ASN A 200 16.12 3.67 6.76
CA ASN A 200 15.27 3.09 7.78
C ASN A 200 14.27 2.11 7.15
N VAL A 201 14.46 0.82 7.41
CA VAL A 201 13.61 -0.24 6.86
C VAL A 201 12.32 -0.50 7.65
N LEU A 202 12.19 0.12 8.83
CA LEU A 202 11.03 0.02 9.71
C LEU A 202 10.36 1.40 9.83
N PRO A 203 9.31 1.69 9.04
CA PRO A 203 8.67 3.00 9.06
C PRO A 203 7.92 3.32 10.35
N PHE A 204 7.62 2.34 11.20
CA PHE A 204 6.92 2.52 12.48
C PHE A 204 7.73 1.91 13.65
N PRO A 205 7.47 2.32 14.91
CA PRO A 205 6.58 3.40 15.35
C PRO A 205 7.08 4.80 14.95
N ARG A 206 6.25 5.82 15.15
CA ARG A 206 6.55 7.24 14.90
C ARG A 206 6.52 8.00 16.24
N PRO A 207 7.08 9.22 16.34
CA PRO A 207 7.86 9.93 15.31
C PRO A 207 9.26 9.32 15.10
N LYS A 208 9.88 9.64 13.97
CA LYS A 208 11.29 9.32 13.67
C LYS A 208 12.03 10.53 13.15
N VAL A 209 13.34 10.57 13.35
CA VAL A 209 14.21 11.57 12.71
C VAL A 209 14.13 11.39 11.20
N VAL A 210 13.81 12.47 10.49
CA VAL A 210 13.68 12.48 9.03
C VAL A 210 14.91 13.14 8.44
N GLU A 211 15.73 12.34 7.77
CA GLU A 211 16.83 12.85 6.98
C GLU A 211 16.30 13.66 5.79
N GLN A 212 16.89 14.83 5.55
CA GLN A 212 16.35 15.85 4.64
C GLN A 212 17.07 15.92 3.29
N GLN A 213 18.25 15.31 3.18
CA GLN A 213 19.16 15.49 2.04
C GLN A 213 19.54 14.14 1.46
N MET A 214 19.12 13.88 0.22
CA MET A 214 19.41 12.66 -0.52
C MET A 214 19.62 13.00 -2.00
N SER A 215 20.23 12.10 -2.77
CA SER A 215 20.59 12.36 -4.18
C SER A 215 19.60 11.80 -5.20
N PHE A 216 18.62 10.99 -4.76
CA PHE A 216 17.70 10.33 -5.69
C PHE A 216 16.54 11.24 -6.16
N PRO A 217 16.02 11.03 -7.39
CA PRO A 217 14.89 11.80 -7.91
C PRO A 217 13.62 11.66 -7.05
N GLY A 218 12.95 12.79 -6.78
CA GLY A 218 11.74 12.80 -5.95
C GLY A 218 11.99 12.62 -4.44
N HIS A 219 13.23 12.73 -3.96
CA HIS A 219 13.52 12.60 -2.53
C HIS A 219 12.78 13.62 -1.65
N LYS A 220 12.45 14.81 -2.16
CA LYS A 220 11.64 15.79 -1.42
C LYS A 220 10.25 15.23 -1.07
N VAL A 221 9.62 14.49 -1.99
CA VAL A 221 8.36 13.79 -1.73
C VAL A 221 8.56 12.72 -0.64
N TYR A 222 9.64 11.94 -0.70
CA TYR A 222 9.99 11.00 0.36
C TYR A 222 10.09 11.71 1.72
N VAL A 223 10.82 12.82 1.81
CA VAL A 223 10.98 13.61 3.05
C VAL A 223 9.61 14.09 3.56
N GLY A 224 8.82 14.70 2.68
CA GLY A 224 7.52 15.25 3.05
C GLY A 224 6.55 14.19 3.56
N VAL A 225 6.50 13.01 2.93
CA VAL A 225 5.64 11.90 3.39
C VAL A 225 6.14 11.30 4.72
N GLN A 226 7.46 11.30 4.97
CA GLN A 226 8.04 10.88 6.25
C GLN A 226 7.68 11.87 7.38
N MET A 227 7.74 13.18 7.11
CA MET A 227 7.32 14.23 8.05
C MET A 227 5.81 14.18 8.29
N TRP A 228 5.02 13.98 7.24
CA TRP A 228 3.58 13.76 7.33
C TRP A 228 3.24 12.64 8.31
N SER A 229 3.95 11.51 8.22
CA SER A 229 3.76 10.39 9.16
C SER A 229 4.02 10.78 10.63
N ASN A 230 4.99 11.66 10.89
CA ASN A 230 5.26 12.15 12.24
C ASN A 230 4.10 13.03 12.73
N PHE A 231 3.51 13.87 11.87
CA PHE A 231 2.35 14.69 12.23
C PHE A 231 1.09 13.87 12.47
N VAL A 232 0.84 12.83 11.68
CA VAL A 232 -0.26 11.87 11.93
C VAL A 232 -0.10 11.23 13.30
N CYS A 233 1.12 10.81 13.66
CA CYS A 233 1.39 10.25 14.99
C CYS A 233 1.19 11.28 16.12
N ARG A 234 1.66 12.52 15.93
CA ARG A 234 1.45 13.62 16.90
C ARG A 234 -0.04 13.88 17.10
N TYR A 235 -0.83 13.90 16.02
CA TYR A 235 -2.28 14.03 16.12
C TYR A 235 -2.92 12.89 16.92
N GLN A 236 -2.52 11.64 16.65
CA GLN A 236 -3.03 10.47 17.37
C GLN A 236 -2.68 10.54 18.86
N ALA A 237 -1.47 10.97 19.21
CA ALA A 237 -1.05 11.15 20.60
C ALA A 237 -1.91 12.21 21.32
N ILE A 238 -2.15 13.36 20.69
CA ILE A 238 -3.01 14.41 21.27
C ILE A 238 -4.45 13.91 21.39
N SER A 239 -4.99 13.29 20.34
CA SER A 239 -6.38 12.81 20.29
C SER A 239 -6.69 11.73 21.32
N ASN A 240 -5.68 10.94 21.71
CA ASN A 240 -5.78 9.90 22.73
C ASN A 240 -5.23 10.35 24.10
N SER A 241 -4.93 11.64 24.29
CA SER A 241 -4.46 12.16 25.57
C SER A 241 -5.55 12.19 26.63
N GLU A 242 -5.15 12.20 27.91
CA GLU A 242 -6.09 12.37 29.04
C GLU A 242 -6.91 13.66 28.93
N GLY A 243 -6.32 14.73 28.39
CA GLY A 243 -7.03 15.98 28.09
C GLY A 243 -8.21 15.76 27.15
N MET A 244 -7.96 15.09 26.02
CA MET A 244 -8.98 14.81 25.00
C MET A 244 -10.03 13.79 25.47
N LEU A 245 -9.61 12.71 26.12
CA LEU A 245 -10.48 11.61 26.54
C LEU A 245 -11.22 11.88 27.85
N GLY A 246 -10.63 12.71 28.73
CA GLY A 246 -11.19 13.09 30.02
C GLY A 246 -11.94 14.41 29.93
N TRP A 247 -11.21 15.54 29.94
CA TRP A 247 -11.77 16.89 30.08
C TRP A 247 -12.46 17.45 28.84
N PHE A 248 -12.20 16.87 27.67
CA PHE A 248 -12.80 17.28 26.40
C PHE A 248 -13.51 16.13 25.69
N SER A 249 -13.99 15.12 26.42
CA SER A 249 -14.70 13.97 25.85
C SER A 249 -16.01 14.36 25.14
N ASP A 250 -16.50 13.50 24.23
CA ASP A 250 -17.79 13.69 23.54
C ASP A 250 -18.95 13.91 24.51
N TYR A 251 -18.97 13.20 25.64
CA TYR A 251 -20.00 13.34 26.66
C TYR A 251 -20.03 14.74 27.29
N LEU A 252 -18.86 15.31 27.58
CA LEU A 252 -18.73 16.64 28.19
C LEU A 252 -18.99 17.75 27.17
N ARG A 253 -18.46 17.62 25.95
CA ARG A 253 -18.67 18.58 24.86
C ARG A 253 -20.15 18.72 24.51
N SER A 254 -20.87 17.60 24.37
CA SER A 254 -22.31 17.59 24.06
C SER A 254 -23.18 18.28 25.12
N ARG A 255 -22.68 18.42 26.35
CA ARG A 255 -23.37 19.09 27.47
C ARG A 255 -22.84 20.49 27.76
N ASN A 256 -21.87 20.95 26.97
CA ASN A 256 -21.12 22.17 27.24
C ASN A 256 -20.60 22.25 28.69
N PHE A 257 -20.06 21.12 29.17
CA PHE A 257 -19.57 20.95 30.53
C PHE A 257 -18.09 20.58 30.50
N THR A 258 -17.27 21.49 29.99
CA THR A 258 -15.81 21.33 29.89
C THR A 258 -15.10 22.29 30.84
N ASN A 259 -13.85 21.99 31.20
CA ASN A 259 -12.99 22.92 31.94
C ASN A 259 -12.22 23.83 30.97
N PRO A 260 -12.47 25.15 30.93
CA PRO A 260 -11.82 26.05 29.97
C PRO A 260 -10.29 25.98 29.97
N VAL A 261 -9.66 25.85 31.15
CA VAL A 261 -8.19 25.75 31.26
C VAL A 261 -7.66 24.53 30.52
N GLN A 262 -8.36 23.40 30.63
CA GLN A 262 -7.97 22.17 29.93
C GLN A 262 -8.24 22.29 28.43
N VAL A 263 -9.32 22.96 28.04
CA VAL A 263 -9.65 23.22 26.64
C VAL A 263 -8.62 24.16 25.97
N GLU A 264 -8.09 25.15 26.68
CA GLU A 264 -7.03 26.05 26.18
C GLU A 264 -5.72 25.30 25.88
N ILE A 265 -5.34 24.35 26.73
CA ILE A 265 -4.16 23.50 26.52
C ILE A 265 -4.32 22.65 25.25
N ILE A 266 -5.51 22.08 25.04
CA ILE A 266 -5.83 21.30 23.83
C ILE A 266 -5.83 22.21 22.60
N LEU A 267 -6.48 23.37 22.69
CA LEU A 267 -6.56 24.35 21.61
C LEU A 267 -5.17 24.75 21.13
N THR A 268 -4.27 25.07 22.05
CA THR A 268 -2.89 25.48 21.75
C THR A 268 -2.17 24.40 20.95
N GLN A 269 -2.23 23.15 21.39
CA GLN A 269 -1.58 22.02 20.70
C GLN A 269 -2.19 21.75 19.32
N MET A 270 -3.52 21.84 19.20
CA MET A 270 -4.22 21.61 17.92
C MET A 270 -3.93 22.72 16.90
N VAL A 271 -3.88 23.98 17.33
CA VAL A 271 -3.53 25.11 16.46
C VAL A 271 -2.08 25.02 15.98
N GLU A 272 -1.14 24.71 16.88
CA GLU A 272 0.27 24.52 16.50
C GLU A 272 0.41 23.38 15.48
N LEU A 273 -0.26 22.24 15.73
CA LEU A 273 -0.22 21.11 14.81
C LEU A 273 -0.86 21.44 13.46
N LEU A 274 -1.99 22.15 13.43
CA LEU A 274 -2.64 22.57 12.19
C LEU A 274 -1.71 23.47 11.36
N ASN A 275 -1.08 24.46 11.99
CA ASN A 275 -0.16 25.36 11.28
C ASN A 275 1.01 24.61 10.66
N ASN A 276 1.63 23.69 11.41
CA ASN A 276 2.72 22.85 10.91
C ASN A 276 2.29 21.95 9.75
N ILE A 277 1.08 21.38 9.82
CA ILE A 277 0.53 20.55 8.73
C ILE A 277 0.24 21.39 7.49
N LEU A 278 -0.32 22.60 7.63
CA LEU A 278 -0.61 23.47 6.48
C LEU A 278 0.68 23.94 5.79
N GLU A 279 1.74 24.22 6.56
CA GLU A 279 3.05 24.53 5.99
C GLU A 279 3.63 23.33 5.22
N LEU A 280 3.58 22.13 5.80
CA LEU A 280 4.02 20.92 5.11
C LEU A 280 3.16 20.64 3.86
N LYS A 281 1.84 20.82 3.94
CA LYS A 281 0.92 20.61 2.83
C LYS A 281 1.32 21.47 1.63
N ALA A 282 1.52 22.77 1.84
CA ALA A 282 1.90 23.70 0.77
C ALA A 282 3.24 23.30 0.11
N GLN A 283 4.22 22.87 0.90
CA GLN A 283 5.50 22.37 0.34
C GLN A 283 5.32 21.05 -0.41
N LEU A 284 4.53 20.13 0.16
CA LEU A 284 4.31 18.81 -0.38
C LEU A 284 3.54 18.83 -1.70
N GLU A 285 2.57 19.73 -1.87
CA GLU A 285 1.86 19.95 -3.13
C GLU A 285 2.83 20.37 -4.25
N VAL A 286 3.77 21.28 -3.96
CA VAL A 286 4.81 21.68 -4.92
C VAL A 286 5.70 20.49 -5.27
N TRP A 287 6.21 19.76 -4.27
CA TRP A 287 7.11 18.63 -4.51
C TRP A 287 6.43 17.46 -5.22
N LEU A 288 5.14 17.22 -4.95
CA LEU A 288 4.35 16.24 -5.68
C LEU A 288 4.12 16.68 -7.13
N GLY A 289 3.85 17.96 -7.37
CA GLY A 289 3.71 18.53 -8.71
C GLY A 289 4.99 18.50 -9.56
N GLU A 290 6.18 18.40 -8.92
CA GLU A 290 7.44 18.17 -9.63
C GLU A 290 7.52 16.74 -10.25
N VAL A 291 6.73 15.78 -9.78
CA VAL A 291 6.86 14.34 -10.13
C VAL A 291 5.58 13.74 -10.71
N PHE A 292 4.41 14.27 -10.37
CA PHE A 292 3.11 13.71 -10.72
C PHE A 292 2.23 14.72 -11.45
N PHE A 293 1.29 14.20 -12.24
CA PHE A 293 0.21 15.01 -12.80
C PHE A 293 -0.70 15.54 -11.70
N GLU A 294 -1.31 16.71 -11.95
CA GLU A 294 -2.18 17.44 -11.02
C GLU A 294 -3.23 16.55 -10.36
N GLY A 295 -3.95 15.72 -11.13
CA GLY A 295 -4.97 14.83 -10.57
C GLY A 295 -4.45 13.80 -9.56
N THR A 296 -3.20 13.35 -9.70
CA THR A 296 -2.56 12.46 -8.70
C THR A 296 -2.19 13.22 -7.44
N VAL A 297 -1.77 14.49 -7.58
CA VAL A 297 -1.46 15.37 -6.43
C VAL A 297 -2.74 15.64 -5.65
N GLU A 298 -3.80 16.06 -6.35
CA GLU A 298 -5.12 16.31 -5.79
C GLU A 298 -5.67 15.05 -5.09
N GLU A 299 -5.64 13.88 -5.75
CA GLU A 299 -6.11 12.62 -5.17
C GLU A 299 -5.37 12.29 -3.88
N TRP A 300 -4.02 12.36 -3.89
CA TRP A 300 -3.24 11.97 -2.72
C TRP A 300 -3.43 12.95 -1.54
N VAL A 301 -3.40 14.25 -1.81
CA VAL A 301 -3.61 15.29 -0.78
C VAL A 301 -5.03 15.20 -0.21
N GLY A 302 -6.04 15.06 -1.08
CA GLY A 302 -7.43 14.93 -0.70
C GLY A 302 -7.74 13.65 0.09
N CYS A 303 -7.04 12.56 -0.19
CA CYS A 303 -7.24 11.30 0.55
C CYS A 303 -6.47 11.25 1.88
N PHE A 304 -5.26 11.80 1.94
CA PHE A 304 -4.37 11.59 3.08
C PHE A 304 -4.25 12.81 3.99
N VAL A 305 -4.20 14.02 3.44
CA VAL A 305 -3.87 15.24 4.20
C VAL A 305 -5.13 15.99 4.62
N ASP A 306 -6.01 16.27 3.67
CA ASP A 306 -7.20 17.10 3.90
C ASP A 306 -8.15 16.58 4.99
N PRO A 307 -8.42 15.26 5.10
CA PRO A 307 -9.31 14.75 6.14
C PRO A 307 -8.80 15.07 7.55
N LEU A 308 -7.48 15.08 7.77
CA LEU A 308 -6.90 15.44 9.06
C LEU A 308 -6.94 16.96 9.28
N VAL A 309 -6.71 17.77 8.25
CA VAL A 309 -6.86 19.23 8.31
C VAL A 309 -8.28 19.62 8.70
N GLU A 310 -9.29 19.01 8.07
CA GLU A 310 -10.70 19.21 8.42
C GLU A 310 -11.00 18.80 9.86
N LYS A 311 -10.49 17.64 10.29
CA LYS A 311 -10.66 17.15 11.65
C LYS A 311 -10.05 18.09 12.69
N LEU A 312 -8.85 18.62 12.44
CA LEU A 312 -8.20 19.61 13.29
C LEU A 312 -9.00 20.91 13.37
N ASN A 313 -9.46 21.43 12.23
CA ASN A 313 -10.32 22.62 12.20
C ASN A 313 -11.62 22.41 13.00
N GLY A 314 -12.24 21.24 12.89
CA GLY A 314 -13.42 20.87 13.66
C GLY A 314 -13.17 20.89 15.18
N VAL A 315 -12.07 20.28 15.62
CA VAL A 315 -11.67 20.28 17.04
C VAL A 315 -11.39 21.69 17.53
N ILE A 316 -10.61 22.49 16.78
CA ILE A 316 -10.28 23.88 17.12
C ILE A 316 -11.54 24.73 17.26
N LYS A 317 -12.49 24.59 16.33
CA LYS A 317 -13.77 25.30 16.38
C LYS A 317 -14.55 24.94 17.64
N GLU A 318 -14.60 23.66 18.00
CA GLU A 318 -15.29 23.22 19.21
C GLU A 318 -14.56 23.70 20.48
N CYS A 319 -13.23 23.68 20.52
CA CYS A 319 -12.46 24.24 21.64
C CYS A 319 -12.80 25.73 21.86
N LYS A 320 -12.77 26.53 20.79
CA LYS A 320 -13.11 27.97 20.85
C LYS A 320 -14.52 28.20 21.37
N LYS A 321 -15.49 27.39 20.91
CA LYS A 321 -16.87 27.44 21.39
C LYS A 321 -16.97 27.10 22.88
N GLN A 322 -16.32 26.03 23.33
CA GLN A 322 -16.36 25.62 24.73
C GLN A 322 -15.70 26.66 25.67
N ILE A 323 -14.59 27.28 25.24
CA ILE A 323 -13.97 28.40 25.96
C ILE A 323 -14.93 29.58 26.07
N LEU A 324 -15.62 29.96 24.99
CA LEU A 324 -16.61 31.04 25.00
C LEU A 324 -17.79 30.73 25.94
N ILE A 325 -18.22 29.47 26.03
CA ILE A 325 -19.26 29.06 26.97
C ILE A 325 -18.79 29.17 28.43
N GLY A 326 -17.49 28.96 28.67
CA GLY A 326 -16.88 29.01 29.99
C GLY A 326 -17.20 27.78 30.84
N GLY A 327 -16.64 27.77 32.06
CA GLY A 327 -16.92 26.72 33.04
C GLY A 327 -18.35 26.85 33.56
N ARG A 328 -19.04 25.71 33.71
CA ARG A 328 -20.39 25.65 34.28
C ARG A 328 -20.39 24.85 35.57
N VAL A 329 -21.29 25.19 36.48
CA VAL A 329 -21.69 24.31 37.59
C VAL A 329 -22.78 23.39 37.05
N ARG A 330 -22.68 22.09 37.37
CA ARG A 330 -23.67 21.09 36.95
C ARG A 330 -25.03 21.52 37.52
N ASP A 331 -26.06 21.55 36.68
CA ASP A 331 -27.44 21.94 37.01
C ASP A 331 -27.71 23.44 37.24
N TYR A 332 -26.76 24.34 36.92
CA TYR A 332 -27.01 25.79 36.94
C TYR A 332 -27.87 26.23 35.74
N LYS A 333 -29.18 26.44 35.98
CA LYS A 333 -30.05 27.17 35.04
C LYS A 333 -29.70 28.65 35.13
N LYS A 334 -29.18 29.23 34.04
CA LYS A 334 -28.99 30.68 33.91
C LYS A 334 -30.32 31.34 34.25
N ALA A 335 -30.38 32.15 35.31
CA ALA A 335 -31.58 32.90 35.66
C ALA A 335 -32.01 33.70 34.41
N GLN A 336 -33.25 33.53 33.96
CA GLN A 336 -33.83 34.43 32.97
C GLN A 336 -33.84 35.81 33.60
N VAL A 337 -32.97 36.68 33.09
CA VAL A 337 -32.98 38.09 33.45
C VAL A 337 -34.28 38.66 32.88
N CYS A 338 -35.14 39.16 33.77
CA CYS A 338 -36.41 39.81 33.46
C CYS A 338 -36.21 41.07 32.63
#